data_AF-F3M8L7-F1
#
_entry.id   AF-F3M8L7-F1
#
_cell.length_a   1.000
_cell.length_b   1.000
_cell.length_c   1.000
_cell.angle_alpha   90.00
_cell.angle_beta   90.00
_cell.angle_gamma   90.00
#
_symmetry.space_group_name_H-M   'P 1'
#
loop_
_entity.id
_entity.type
_entity.pdbx_description
1 polymer ?
#
loop_
_entity_poly.entity_id
_entity_poly.type
_entity_poly.pdbx_seq_one_letter_code
_entity_poly.pdbx_strand_id
1 'polypeptide(L)'
;MGAIAVLLVLLLLCIGKADEDITLHNEINIPFVYRLLMSYAPDSYTVESQYGKPDIVRKERDYTYEIHEMADGSKLVSFFYPRGGHLTDQWRLSRLPERSEFEVLVPGEALAQEVKRIDPYFKLMTDATHETGTSEHRLRDTGLATIQYKHAGGRWIVDSIGYTAQDPSGFVMKLRAEDRAIFWKS
;
A
#
# COMPACT_ATOMS: atom_id res chain seq x y z
N MET A 1 43.79 -27.22 7.62
CA MET A 1 43.03 -27.05 6.36
C MET A 1 41.57 -27.48 6.46
N GLY A 2 41.20 -28.49 7.27
CA GLY A 2 39.80 -28.98 7.36
C GLY A 2 38.82 -28.11 8.16
N ALA A 3 39.25 -27.40 9.21
CA ALA A 3 38.34 -26.65 10.07
C ALA A 3 37.79 -25.36 9.43
N ILE A 4 38.57 -24.70 8.57
CA ILE A 4 38.15 -23.46 7.88
C ILE A 4 37.13 -23.77 6.78
N ALA A 5 37.27 -24.91 6.10
CA ALA A 5 36.31 -25.34 5.08
C ALA A 5 34.94 -25.69 5.69
N VAL A 6 34.91 -26.27 6.89
CA VAL A 6 33.65 -26.59 7.59
C VAL A 6 32.93 -25.33 8.08
N LEU A 7 33.66 -24.31 8.54
CA LEU A 7 33.08 -23.03 8.96
C LEU A 7 32.50 -22.24 7.76
N LEU A 8 33.16 -22.30 6.59
CA LEU A 8 32.68 -21.67 5.35
C LEU A 8 31.43 -22.37 4.78
N VAL A 9 31.35 -23.70 4.90
CA VAL A 9 30.14 -24.45 4.50
C VAL A 9 28.97 -24.18 5.46
N LEU A 10 29.23 -24.01 6.76
CA LEU A 10 28.21 -23.59 7.73
C LEU A 10 27.74 -22.14 7.48
N LEU A 11 28.65 -21.22 7.12
CA LEU A 11 28.29 -19.85 6.74
C LEU A 11 27.49 -19.80 5.43
N LEU A 12 27.78 -20.66 4.45
CA LEU A 12 27.01 -20.77 3.21
C LEU A 12 25.65 -21.46 3.40
N LEU A 13 25.52 -22.39 4.36
CA LEU A 13 24.24 -23.03 4.71
C LEU A 13 23.29 -22.10 5.49
N CYS A 14 23.81 -21.06 6.14
CA CYS A 14 23.00 -20.03 6.80
C CYS A 14 22.47 -18.95 5.84
N ILE A 15 22.91 -18.94 4.56
CA ILE A 15 22.39 -18.02 3.54
C ILE A 15 21.10 -18.59 2.89
N GLY A 16 20.78 -19.87 3.13
CA GLY A 16 19.63 -20.57 2.54
C GLY A 16 18.29 -20.40 3.27
N LYS A 17 18.13 -19.39 4.13
CA LYS A 17 16.84 -19.07 4.78
C LYS A 17 16.59 -17.58 4.83
N ALA A 18 16.44 -16.99 3.66
CA ALA A 18 15.72 -15.74 3.50
C ALA A 18 15.00 -15.73 2.14
N ASP A 19 14.34 -16.84 1.79
CA ASP A 19 13.00 -16.67 1.22
C ASP A 19 12.12 -16.20 2.40
N GLU A 20 12.27 -14.93 2.77
CA GLU A 20 11.08 -14.24 3.26
C GLU A 20 10.21 -14.11 2.01
N ASP A 21 9.40 -15.14 1.77
CA ASP A 21 8.12 -14.96 1.10
C ASP A 21 7.44 -13.82 1.86
N ILE A 22 7.70 -12.58 1.44
CA ILE A 22 6.89 -11.45 1.88
C ILE A 22 5.56 -11.73 1.22
N THR A 23 4.71 -12.46 1.91
CA THR A 23 3.32 -12.54 1.52
C THR A 23 2.74 -11.15 1.74
N LEU A 24 2.84 -10.33 0.70
CA LEU A 24 2.16 -9.06 0.54
C LEU A 24 0.68 -9.37 0.30
N HIS A 25 0.01 -9.89 1.34
CA HIS A 25 -1.37 -10.36 1.28
C HIS A 25 -2.42 -9.24 1.22
N ASN A 26 -2.05 -8.00 0.86
CA ASN A 26 -3.02 -6.92 0.69
C ASN A 26 -3.20 -6.57 -0.79
N GLU A 27 -4.22 -7.17 -1.40
CA GLU A 27 -4.54 -6.95 -2.80
C GLU A 27 -5.31 -5.64 -3.07
N ILE A 28 -5.69 -4.92 -2.01
CA ILE A 28 -6.62 -3.78 -2.04
C ILE A 28 -5.96 -2.48 -2.52
N ASN A 29 -4.76 -2.14 -2.04
CA ASN A 29 -4.11 -0.84 -2.26
C ASN A 29 -3.46 -0.74 -3.63
N ILE A 30 -4.24 -0.97 -4.68
CA ILE A 30 -3.79 -0.90 -6.07
C ILE A 30 -3.44 0.56 -6.41
N PRO A 31 -2.22 0.83 -6.90
CA PRO A 31 -1.81 2.15 -7.37
C PRO A 31 -2.80 2.76 -8.36
N PHE A 32 -2.95 4.08 -8.33
CA PHE A 32 -3.94 4.83 -9.09
C PHE A 32 -3.88 4.53 -10.60
N VAL A 33 -2.68 4.53 -11.19
CA VAL A 33 -2.52 4.25 -12.63
C VAL A 33 -2.95 2.83 -12.98
N TYR A 34 -2.59 1.84 -12.16
CA TYR A 34 -2.96 0.44 -12.42
C TYR A 34 -4.46 0.22 -12.33
N ARG A 35 -5.13 0.92 -11.41
CA ARG A 35 -6.59 0.88 -11.28
C ARG A 35 -7.29 1.36 -12.54
N LEU A 36 -6.80 2.44 -13.16
CA LEU A 36 -7.34 2.93 -14.44
C LEU A 36 -7.20 1.89 -15.56
N LEU A 37 -6.09 1.15 -15.58
CA LEU A 37 -5.82 0.13 -16.60
C LEU A 37 -6.67 -1.14 -16.41
N MET A 38 -6.96 -1.53 -15.16
CA MET A 38 -7.70 -2.75 -14.86
C MET A 38 -9.20 -2.67 -15.18
N SER A 39 -9.76 -1.47 -15.44
CA SER A 39 -11.21 -1.27 -15.62
C SER A 39 -12.05 -1.88 -14.48
N TYR A 40 -11.49 -1.92 -13.28
CA TYR A 40 -12.12 -2.55 -12.11
C TYR A 40 -13.03 -1.55 -11.40
N ALA A 41 -14.34 -1.78 -11.46
CA ALA A 41 -15.36 -0.87 -10.94
C ALA A 41 -16.53 -1.61 -10.26
N PRO A 42 -16.27 -2.40 -9.20
CA PRO A 42 -17.34 -3.07 -8.44
C PRO A 42 -18.32 -2.04 -7.89
N ASP A 43 -19.57 -2.42 -7.70
CA ASP A 43 -20.55 -1.58 -7.01
C ASP A 43 -20.45 -1.73 -5.48
N SER A 44 -21.17 -0.87 -4.75
CA SER A 44 -21.20 -0.92 -3.28
C SER A 44 -21.72 -2.26 -2.73
N TYR A 45 -22.63 -2.93 -3.43
CA TYR A 45 -23.12 -4.26 -3.02
C TYR A 45 -22.04 -5.33 -3.11
N THR A 46 -21.22 -5.27 -4.15
CA THR A 46 -20.06 -6.15 -4.33
C THR A 46 -19.06 -5.92 -3.21
N VAL A 47 -18.76 -4.66 -2.88
CA VAL A 47 -17.88 -4.30 -1.76
C VAL A 47 -18.45 -4.80 -0.43
N GLU A 48 -19.75 -4.60 -0.18
CA GLU A 48 -20.43 -5.09 1.03
C GLU A 48 -20.37 -6.63 1.12
N SER A 49 -20.51 -7.34 0.00
CA SER A 49 -20.43 -8.81 -0.01
C SER A 49 -19.03 -9.33 0.38
N GLN A 50 -17.99 -8.55 0.09
CA GLN A 50 -16.59 -8.92 0.33
C GLN A 50 -16.11 -8.53 1.72
N TYR A 51 -16.54 -7.36 2.22
CA TYR A 51 -15.98 -6.76 3.43
C TYR A 51 -17.02 -6.57 4.54
N GLY A 52 -18.28 -6.93 4.31
CA GLY A 52 -19.38 -6.70 5.23
C GLY A 52 -19.99 -5.31 5.09
N LYS A 53 -20.94 -4.99 5.98
CA LYS A 53 -21.60 -3.67 5.98
C LYS A 53 -20.62 -2.57 6.39
N PRO A 54 -20.72 -1.38 5.78
CA PRO A 54 -19.90 -0.24 6.20
C PRO A 54 -20.34 0.27 7.57
N ASP A 55 -19.36 0.63 8.41
CA ASP A 55 -19.58 1.27 9.71
C ASP A 55 -19.95 2.74 9.57
N ILE A 56 -19.40 3.41 8.54
CA ILE A 56 -19.70 4.80 8.22
C ILE A 56 -20.05 4.90 6.74
N VAL A 57 -21.13 5.61 6.43
CA VAL A 57 -21.51 6.00 5.07
C VAL A 57 -21.68 7.51 5.01
N ARG A 58 -20.97 8.17 4.10
CA ARG A 58 -21.08 9.61 3.84
C ARG A 58 -21.50 9.84 2.40
N LYS A 59 -22.54 10.63 2.23
CA LYS A 59 -23.06 11.03 0.92
C LYS A 59 -22.71 12.49 0.69
N GLU A 60 -21.75 12.72 -0.18
CA GLU A 60 -21.39 14.04 -0.66
C GLU A 60 -22.09 14.30 -2.00
N ARG A 61 -22.00 15.55 -2.49
CA ARG A 61 -22.62 15.94 -3.76
C ARG A 61 -22.12 15.11 -4.93
N ASP A 62 -20.80 14.88 -5.00
CA ASP A 62 -20.12 14.33 -6.16
C ASP A 62 -19.59 12.90 -5.95
N TYR A 63 -19.75 12.35 -4.74
CA TYR A 63 -19.34 10.98 -4.39
C TYR A 63 -20.04 10.50 -3.12
N THR A 64 -20.10 9.18 -2.96
CA THR A 64 -20.36 8.55 -1.67
C THR A 64 -19.05 7.92 -1.20
N TYR A 65 -18.77 7.94 0.09
CA TYR A 65 -17.72 7.08 0.62
C TYR A 65 -18.18 6.29 1.83
N GLU A 66 -17.56 5.14 1.97
CA GLU A 66 -17.81 4.15 2.99
C GLU A 66 -16.52 3.87 3.74
N ILE A 67 -16.63 3.65 5.05
CA ILE A 67 -15.53 3.21 5.90
C ILE A 67 -15.94 1.91 6.57
N HIS A 68 -15.12 0.87 6.40
CA HIS A 68 -15.28 -0.43 7.05
C HIS A 68 -14.14 -0.63 8.06
N GLU A 69 -14.46 -1.10 9.26
CA GLU A 69 -13.48 -1.62 10.21
C GLU A 69 -13.05 -3.02 9.81
N MET A 70 -11.74 -3.22 9.68
CA MET A 70 -11.14 -4.51 9.36
C MET A 70 -10.83 -5.27 10.65
N ALA A 71 -10.75 -6.60 10.57
CA ALA A 71 -10.50 -7.46 11.73
C ALA A 71 -9.19 -7.14 12.49
N ASP A 72 -8.20 -6.54 11.83
CA ASP A 72 -6.92 -6.12 12.44
C ASP A 72 -6.93 -4.67 12.95
N GLY A 73 -8.10 -4.02 13.00
CA GLY A 73 -8.27 -2.65 13.47
C GLY A 73 -7.92 -1.58 12.42
N SER A 74 -7.40 -1.95 11.24
CA SER A 74 -7.30 -1.02 10.12
C SER A 74 -8.67 -0.68 9.55
N LYS A 75 -8.73 0.30 8.65
CA LYS A 75 -9.96 0.68 7.97
C LYS A 75 -9.81 0.59 6.47
N LEU A 76 -10.87 0.13 5.82
CA LEU A 76 -11.03 0.18 4.38
C LEU A 76 -11.93 1.34 4.03
N VAL A 77 -11.40 2.30 3.29
CA VAL A 77 -12.17 3.43 2.75
C VAL A 77 -12.45 3.15 1.29
N SER A 78 -13.72 3.20 0.89
CA SER A 78 -14.18 3.00 -0.49
C SER A 78 -14.93 4.23 -0.96
N PHE A 79 -14.60 4.76 -2.14
CA PHE A 79 -15.26 5.89 -2.77
C PHE A 79 -16.05 5.43 -3.99
N PHE A 80 -17.28 5.90 -4.14
CA PHE A 80 -18.18 5.51 -5.21
C PHE A 80 -18.75 6.72 -5.96
N TYR A 81 -19.02 6.55 -7.25
CA TYR A 81 -19.81 7.52 -7.99
C TYR A 81 -21.24 7.60 -7.40
N PRO A 82 -21.81 8.82 -7.27
CA PRO A 82 -23.13 9.00 -6.68
C PRO A 82 -24.24 8.43 -7.57
N ARG A 83 -23.99 8.34 -8.88
CA ARG A 83 -24.85 7.65 -9.86
C ARG A 83 -24.14 6.38 -10.32
N GLY A 84 -24.85 5.25 -10.26
CA GLY A 84 -24.30 3.93 -10.60
C GLY A 84 -23.61 3.21 -9.45
N GLY A 85 -23.15 3.93 -8.41
CA GLY A 85 -22.61 3.30 -7.20
C GLY A 85 -21.32 2.49 -7.43
N HIS A 86 -20.62 2.75 -8.53
CA HIS A 86 -19.38 2.08 -8.88
C HIS A 86 -18.18 2.66 -8.14
N LEU A 87 -17.27 1.80 -7.72
CA LEU A 87 -16.05 2.13 -7.03
C LEU A 87 -15.14 2.99 -7.91
N THR A 88 -14.60 4.04 -7.31
CA THR A 88 -13.70 5.01 -7.94
C THR A 88 -12.33 5.03 -7.29
N ASP A 89 -12.30 4.82 -5.97
CA ASP A 89 -11.07 4.65 -5.20
C ASP A 89 -11.35 3.77 -3.99
N GLN A 90 -10.31 3.12 -3.49
CA GLN A 90 -10.35 2.19 -2.38
C GLN A 90 -8.96 2.08 -1.80
N TRP A 91 -8.84 2.27 -0.50
CA TRP A 91 -7.57 2.20 0.20
C TRP A 91 -7.79 1.70 1.64
N ARG A 92 -6.97 0.73 2.03
CA ARG A 92 -6.86 0.21 3.38
C ARG A 92 -5.71 0.87 4.11
N LEU A 93 -5.96 1.35 5.32
CA LEU A 93 -4.97 2.02 6.14
C LEU A 93 -5.34 1.95 7.62
N SER A 94 -4.33 1.87 8.50
CA SER A 94 -4.49 2.10 9.94
C SER A 94 -4.22 3.56 10.31
N ARG A 95 -3.32 4.23 9.57
CA ARG A 95 -2.93 5.63 9.72
C ARG A 95 -2.49 6.20 8.38
N LEU A 96 -2.42 7.53 8.28
CA LEU A 96 -1.75 8.20 7.17
C LEU A 96 -0.28 8.44 7.53
N PRO A 97 0.69 7.85 6.80
CA PRO A 97 2.11 8.10 7.02
C PRO A 97 2.50 9.54 6.68
N GLU A 98 3.52 10.03 7.37
CA GLU A 98 4.16 11.30 7.07
C GLU A 98 5.21 11.12 5.98
N ARG A 99 5.42 12.18 5.18
CA ARG A 99 6.44 12.18 4.13
C ARG A 99 7.85 11.88 4.69
N SER A 100 8.15 12.48 5.84
CA SER A 100 9.42 12.32 6.55
C SER A 100 9.75 10.85 6.88
N GLU A 101 8.75 9.99 7.05
CA GLU A 101 8.97 8.56 7.30
C GLU A 101 9.52 7.83 6.07
N PHE A 102 9.24 8.32 4.87
CA PHE A 102 9.81 7.79 3.62
C PHE A 102 11.14 8.45 3.27
N GLU A 103 11.36 9.70 3.64
CA GLU A 103 12.60 10.45 3.37
C GLU A 103 13.83 9.88 4.09
N VAL A 104 13.63 9.10 5.16
CA VAL A 104 14.72 8.39 5.84
C VAL A 104 15.16 7.11 5.13
N LEU A 105 14.38 6.61 4.16
CA LEU A 105 14.75 5.43 3.38
C LEU A 105 15.82 5.79 2.36
N VAL A 106 16.90 5.01 2.33
CA VAL A 106 18.02 5.23 1.42
C VAL A 106 17.83 4.37 0.16
N PRO A 107 17.60 4.95 -1.04
CA PRO A 107 17.50 4.16 -2.26
C PRO A 107 18.79 3.37 -2.55
N GLY A 108 18.64 2.14 -3.02
CA GLY A 108 19.72 1.16 -3.22
C GLY A 108 20.06 0.34 -1.97
N GLU A 109 19.62 0.77 -0.78
CA GLU A 109 19.88 0.07 0.48
C GLU A 109 18.59 -0.40 1.16
N ALA A 110 17.58 0.48 1.21
CA ALA A 110 16.32 0.21 1.88
C ALA A 110 15.53 -0.92 1.20
N LEU A 111 14.88 -1.75 2.01
CA LEU A 111 14.09 -2.89 1.54
C LEU A 111 12.59 -2.60 1.60
N ALA A 112 11.80 -3.34 0.81
CA ALA A 112 10.34 -3.30 0.87
C ALA A 112 9.78 -3.61 2.27
N GLN A 113 10.49 -4.40 3.09
CA GLN A 113 10.13 -4.65 4.49
C GLN A 113 10.16 -3.37 5.34
N GLU A 114 11.05 -2.43 5.04
CA GLU A 114 11.11 -1.15 5.76
C GLU A 114 9.95 -0.24 5.36
N VAL A 115 9.59 -0.25 4.07
CA VAL A 115 8.35 0.38 3.58
C VAL A 115 7.12 -0.22 4.26
N LYS A 116 7.06 -1.55 4.43
CA LYS A 116 5.96 -2.24 5.13
C LYS A 116 5.79 -1.79 6.58
N ARG A 117 6.85 -1.36 7.25
CA ARG A 117 6.77 -0.82 8.62
C ARG A 117 6.12 0.56 8.65
N ILE A 118 6.31 1.34 7.58
CA ILE A 118 5.71 2.67 7.43
C ILE A 118 4.23 2.54 7.03
N ASP A 119 3.96 1.76 5.99
CA ASP A 119 2.62 1.50 5.47
C ASP A 119 2.40 -0.02 5.34
N PRO A 120 1.81 -0.69 6.34
CA PRO A 120 1.66 -2.15 6.36
C PRO A 120 0.76 -2.73 5.26
N TYR A 121 -0.07 -1.88 4.65
CA TYR A 121 -1.12 -2.27 3.73
C TYR A 121 -0.78 -1.98 2.28
N PHE A 122 0.41 -1.46 1.99
CA PHE A 122 0.78 -1.19 0.61
C PHE A 122 0.77 -2.47 -0.25
N LYS A 123 0.51 -2.27 -1.55
CA LYS A 123 0.63 -3.32 -2.56
C LYS A 123 1.84 -3.03 -3.44
N LEU A 124 2.72 -4.01 -3.56
CA LEU A 124 3.77 -3.98 -4.58
C LEU A 124 3.19 -4.53 -5.89
N MET A 125 3.14 -3.70 -6.91
CA MET A 125 2.79 -4.10 -8.27
C MET A 125 4.06 -4.40 -9.03
N THR A 126 4.22 -5.63 -9.49
CA THR A 126 5.38 -6.03 -10.29
C THR A 126 5.10 -5.85 -11.78
N ASP A 127 6.16 -5.66 -12.57
CA ASP A 127 6.07 -5.82 -14.01
C ASP A 127 5.94 -7.33 -14.40
N ALA A 128 5.83 -7.60 -15.70
CA ALA A 128 5.74 -8.96 -16.21
C ALA A 128 7.02 -9.79 -15.98
N THR A 129 8.18 -9.14 -15.83
CA THR A 129 9.48 -9.79 -15.63
C THR A 129 9.72 -10.14 -14.17
N HIS A 130 8.96 -9.54 -13.25
CA HIS A 130 9.19 -9.60 -11.80
C HIS A 130 10.57 -9.08 -11.38
N GLU A 131 11.19 -8.23 -12.21
CA GLU A 131 12.47 -7.58 -11.92
C GLU A 131 12.28 -6.17 -11.36
N THR A 132 11.18 -5.49 -11.72
CA THR A 132 10.83 -4.19 -11.18
C THR A 132 9.44 -4.19 -10.57
N GLY A 133 9.23 -3.27 -9.64
CA GLY A 133 7.95 -3.11 -8.98
C GLY A 133 7.70 -1.68 -8.55
N THR A 134 6.44 -1.39 -8.25
CA THR A 134 6.02 -0.08 -7.79
C THR A 134 4.97 -0.19 -6.69
N SER A 135 4.99 0.75 -5.76
CA SER A 135 3.91 0.97 -4.80
C SER A 135 3.57 2.45 -4.70
N GLU A 136 2.38 2.73 -4.19
CA GLU A 136 1.91 4.07 -3.86
C GLU A 136 1.51 4.12 -2.39
N HIS A 137 1.69 5.29 -1.77
CA HIS A 137 1.38 5.54 -0.36
C HIS A 137 0.72 6.90 -0.19
N ARG A 138 -0.51 6.91 0.34
CA ARG A 138 -1.27 8.14 0.60
C ARG A 138 -0.72 8.83 1.84
N LEU A 139 -0.34 10.09 1.72
CA LEU A 139 0.35 10.81 2.79
C LEU A 139 -0.60 11.70 3.60
N ARG A 140 -0.22 11.93 4.85
CA ARG A 140 -0.93 12.80 5.80
C ARG A 140 -1.11 14.24 5.30
N ASP A 141 -0.14 14.74 4.55
CA ASP A 141 -0.12 16.07 3.95
C ASP A 141 -0.92 16.15 2.63
N THR A 142 -1.76 15.15 2.35
CA THR A 142 -2.54 14.96 1.10
C THR A 142 -1.71 14.62 -0.14
N GLY A 143 -0.40 14.46 0.01
CA GLY A 143 0.49 14.03 -1.05
C GLY A 143 0.42 12.53 -1.34
N LEU A 144 1.23 12.12 -2.31
CA LEU A 144 1.43 10.73 -2.69
C LEU A 144 2.93 10.46 -2.76
N ALA A 145 3.39 9.42 -2.05
CA ALA A 145 4.71 8.84 -2.31
C ALA A 145 4.55 7.67 -3.29
N THR A 146 5.38 7.65 -4.33
CA THR A 146 5.48 6.54 -5.28
C THR A 146 6.87 5.95 -5.15
N ILE A 147 6.96 4.68 -4.81
CA ILE A 147 8.23 3.99 -4.64
C ILE A 147 8.42 3.03 -5.81
N GLN A 148 9.58 3.12 -6.46
CA GLN A 148 10.04 2.15 -7.45
C GLN A 148 11.00 1.18 -6.77
N TYR A 149 10.95 -0.08 -7.19
CA TYR A 149 11.76 -1.16 -6.63
C TYR A 149 12.47 -1.93 -7.73
N LYS A 150 13.60 -2.50 -7.35
CA LYS A 150 14.30 -3.53 -8.13
C LYS A 150 14.39 -4.82 -7.32
N HIS A 151 14.16 -5.94 -7.99
CA HIS A 151 14.33 -7.25 -7.40
C HIS A 151 15.77 -7.73 -7.61
N ALA A 152 16.52 -7.90 -6.52
CA ALA A 152 17.90 -8.37 -6.56
C ALA A 152 18.22 -9.29 -5.39
N GLY A 153 18.78 -10.47 -5.69
CA GLY A 153 19.14 -11.46 -4.67
C GLY A 153 17.96 -11.89 -3.80
N GLY A 154 16.79 -12.11 -4.41
CA GLY A 154 15.56 -12.53 -3.74
C GLY A 154 14.89 -11.45 -2.89
N ARG A 155 15.29 -10.18 -3.04
CA ARG A 155 14.79 -9.06 -2.23
C ARG A 155 14.34 -7.91 -3.09
N TRP A 156 13.27 -7.24 -2.65
CA TRP A 156 12.79 -5.99 -3.23
C TRP A 156 13.50 -4.82 -2.56
N ILE A 157 14.38 -4.17 -3.33
CA ILE A 157 15.18 -3.04 -2.90
C ILE A 157 14.53 -1.77 -3.45
N VAL A 158 14.37 -0.76 -2.60
CA VAL A 158 13.90 0.57 -3.00
C VAL A 158 14.91 1.17 -3.98
N ASP A 159 14.47 1.47 -5.20
CA ASP A 159 15.30 2.06 -6.26
C ASP A 159 15.16 3.58 -6.33
N SER A 160 13.94 4.09 -6.16
CA SER A 160 13.68 5.52 -6.06
C SER A 160 12.37 5.82 -5.33
N ILE A 161 12.27 7.03 -4.78
CA ILE A 161 11.06 7.53 -4.14
C ILE A 161 10.71 8.88 -4.79
N GLY A 162 9.54 8.94 -5.41
CA GLY A 162 8.96 10.15 -5.98
C GLY A 162 7.82 10.68 -5.12
N TYR A 163 7.64 12.00 -5.11
CA TYR A 163 6.56 12.65 -4.38
C TYR A 163 5.71 13.50 -5.30
N THR A 164 4.40 13.34 -5.20
CA THR A 164 3.43 14.27 -5.77
C THR A 164 2.82 15.10 -4.65
N ALA A 165 2.81 16.42 -4.82
CA ALA A 165 2.30 17.34 -3.80
C ALA A 165 0.83 17.10 -3.46
N GLN A 166 0.05 16.64 -4.45
CA GLN A 166 -1.35 16.29 -4.27
C GLN A 166 -1.60 14.92 -4.89
N ASP A 167 -2.20 14.02 -4.10
CA ASP A 167 -2.73 12.76 -4.60
C ASP A 167 -3.71 13.01 -5.76
N PRO A 168 -3.47 12.45 -6.97
CA PRO A 168 -4.35 12.62 -8.12
C PRO A 168 -5.76 12.07 -7.93
N SER A 169 -5.98 11.08 -7.05
CA SER A 169 -7.34 10.61 -6.73
C SER A 169 -8.03 11.51 -5.70
N GLY A 170 -7.28 12.35 -5.00
CA GLY A 170 -7.75 13.22 -3.93
C GLY A 170 -8.24 12.48 -2.69
N PHE A 171 -7.77 11.24 -2.44
CA PHE A 171 -8.28 10.34 -1.40
C PHE A 171 -8.45 11.03 -0.04
N VAL A 172 -7.39 11.66 0.46
CA VAL A 172 -7.37 12.30 1.79
C VAL A 172 -8.24 13.56 1.82
N MET A 173 -8.30 14.31 0.72
CA MET A 173 -9.06 15.55 0.62
C MET A 173 -10.58 15.29 0.54
N LYS A 174 -10.99 14.15 0.01
CA LYS A 174 -12.40 13.75 -0.07
C LYS A 174 -12.97 13.26 1.26
N LEU A 175 -12.15 13.00 2.27
CA LEU A 175 -12.64 12.67 3.60
C LEU A 175 -13.08 13.92 4.35
N ARG A 176 -14.22 13.83 5.06
CA ARG A 176 -14.59 14.82 6.07
C ARG A 176 -13.51 14.92 7.15
N ALA A 177 -13.43 16.09 7.78
CA ALA A 177 -12.40 16.36 8.78
C ALA A 177 -12.44 15.37 9.95
N GLU A 178 -13.63 15.00 10.43
CA GLU A 178 -13.81 14.03 11.51
C GLU A 178 -13.35 12.62 11.14
N ASP A 179 -13.60 12.19 9.90
CA ASP A 179 -13.25 10.85 9.44
C ASP A 179 -11.75 10.78 9.09
N ARG A 180 -11.19 11.86 8.52
CA ARG A 180 -9.73 11.98 8.32
C ARG A 180 -8.98 11.95 9.65
N ALA A 181 -9.58 12.47 10.73
CA ALA A 181 -8.95 12.50 12.04
C ALA A 181 -8.71 11.16 12.70
N ILE A 182 -9.41 10.14 12.24
CA ILE A 182 -9.18 8.76 12.65
C ILE A 182 -7.75 8.33 12.29
N PHE A 183 -7.19 8.83 11.18
CA PHE A 183 -5.90 8.39 10.63
C PHE A 183 -4.71 9.26 11.05
N TRP A 184 -4.91 10.28 11.89
CA TRP A 184 -3.84 11.15 12.40
C TRP A 184 -3.12 10.60 13.63
N LYS A 185 -3.68 9.58 14.31
CA LYS A 185 -3.06 8.99 15.50
C LYS A 185 -2.01 7.97 15.09
N SER A 186 -0.81 8.12 15.64
CA SER A 186 0.33 7.20 15.51
C SER A 186 0.30 6.15 16.62
#